data_AF-T2JI31-F1
#
_entry.id   AF-T2JI31-F1
#
_cell.length_a   1.000
_cell.length_b   1.000
_cell.length_c   1.000
_cell.angle_alpha   90.00
_cell.angle_beta   90.00
_cell.angle_gamma   90.00
#
_symmetry.space_group_name_H-M   'P 1'
#
loop_
_entity.id
_entity.type
_entity.pdbx_description
1 polymer ?
#
loop_
_entity_poly.entity_id
_entity_poly.type
_entity_poly.pdbx_seq_one_letter_code
_entity_poly.pdbx_strand_id
1 'polypeptide(L)' 'MSPSDEDRPVLVAIREENIEGNYGLILEFDSPFITLETWQDKKEKITKFFGPDITVRIDPKEDNEIDIFLISSSQTQEG' A
#
# COMPACT_ATOMS: atom_id res chain seq x y z
N MET A 1 6.88 -19.58 -16.25
CA MET A 1 5.77 -18.85 -16.92
C MET A 1 5.76 -17.47 -16.32
N SER A 2 5.89 -16.42 -17.14
CA SER A 2 5.66 -15.06 -16.67
C SER A 2 4.20 -14.96 -16.22
N PRO A 3 3.87 -14.36 -15.07
CA PRO A 3 2.47 -14.10 -14.74
C PRO A 3 1.90 -13.26 -15.89
N SER A 4 0.82 -13.72 -16.50
CA SER A 4 0.17 -13.00 -17.58
C SER A 4 -0.20 -11.59 -17.10
N ASP A 5 0.07 -10.57 -17.91
CA ASP A 5 -0.18 -9.16 -17.59
C ASP A 5 -1.63 -8.86 -17.12
N GLU A 6 -2.56 -9.77 -17.44
CA GLU A 6 -4.01 -9.70 -17.14
C GLU A 6 -4.36 -9.91 -15.66
N ASP A 7 -3.48 -10.53 -14.85
CA ASP A 7 -3.76 -10.84 -13.43
C ASP A 7 -3.21 -9.80 -12.44
N ARG A 8 -2.81 -8.62 -12.92
CA ARG A 8 -2.18 -7.59 -12.07
C ARG A 8 -3.22 -6.67 -11.42
N PRO A 9 -2.98 -6.24 -10.17
CA PRO A 9 -3.84 -5.30 -9.50
C PRO A 9 -3.75 -3.93 -10.19
N VAL A 10 -4.90 -3.25 -10.30
CA VAL A 10 -5.03 -1.95 -10.95
C VAL A 10 -5.20 -0.88 -9.89
N LEU A 11 -4.37 0.16 -9.93
CA LEU A 11 -4.54 1.33 -9.06
C LEU A 11 -5.76 2.13 -9.54
N VAL A 12 -6.82 2.15 -8.75
CA VAL A 12 -8.09 2.81 -9.10
C VAL A 12 -8.23 4.19 -8.46
N ALA A 13 -7.60 4.42 -7.31
CA ALA A 13 -7.61 5.70 -6.64
C ALA A 13 -6.35 5.94 -5.80
N ILE A 14 -6.07 7.22 -5.56
CA ILE A 14 -5.04 7.70 -4.66
C ILE A 14 -5.68 8.77 -3.79
N ARG A 15 -5.51 8.69 -2.48
CA ARG A 15 -6.00 9.71 -1.54
C ARG A 15 -4.97 10.01 -0.46
N GLU A 16 -5.01 11.23 0.04
CA GLU A 16 -4.13 11.71 1.10
C GLU A 16 -4.95 11.83 2.40
N GLU A 17 -4.41 11.33 3.51
CA GLU A 17 -5.07 11.44 4.82
C GLU A 17 -4.06 11.75 5.93
N ASN A 18 -4.55 12.35 7.01
CA ASN A 18 -3.79 12.44 8.26
C ASN A 18 -4.01 11.16 9.07
N ILE A 19 -2.96 10.35 9.19
CA ILE A 19 -2.98 9.07 9.91
C ILE A 19 -2.17 9.25 11.18
N GLU A 20 -2.86 9.41 12.31
CA GLU A 20 -2.24 9.58 13.63
C GLU A 20 -1.23 10.75 13.68
N GLY A 21 -1.57 11.87 13.04
CA GLY A 21 -0.70 13.04 12.97
C GLY A 21 0.35 12.99 11.86
N ASN A 22 0.52 11.84 11.21
CA ASN A 22 1.43 11.66 10.09
C ASN A 22 0.72 11.87 8.76
N TYR A 23 1.48 12.30 7.74
CA TYR A 23 0.97 12.30 6.37
C TYR A 23 0.88 10.86 5.85
N GLY A 24 -0.30 10.48 5.36
CA GLY A 24 -0.60 9.18 4.80
C GLY A 24 -1.02 9.31 3.35
N LEU A 25 -0.46 8.47 2.48
CA LEU A 25 -0.93 8.28 1.12
C LEU A 25 -1.55 6.89 1.01
N ILE A 26 -2.85 6.81 0.70
CA ILE A 26 -3.53 5.54 0.45
C ILE A 26 -3.61 5.29 -1.06
N LEU A 27 -3.16 4.10 -1.46
CA LEU A 27 -3.28 3.56 -2.80
C LEU A 27 -4.37 2.49 -2.80
N GLU A 28 -5.42 2.69 -3.59
CA GLU A 28 -6.55 1.76 -3.70
C GLU A 28 -6.35 0.89 -4.94
N PHE A 29 -6.25 -0.41 -4.74
CA PHE A 29 -6.07 -1.37 -5.82
C PHE A 29 -7.30 -2.25 -5.98
N ASP A 30 -7.84 -2.31 -7.20
CA ASP A 30 -8.69 -3.41 -7.62
C ASP A 30 -7.81 -4.64 -7.89
N SER A 31 -8.02 -5.72 -7.13
CA SER A 31 -7.11 -6.87 -7.06
C SER A 31 -7.83 -8.22 -7.07
N PRO A 32 -8.63 -8.53 -8.11
CA PRO A 32 -9.49 -9.72 -8.14
C PRO A 32 -8.72 -11.05 -8.19
N PHE A 33 -7.44 -11.02 -8.60
CA PHE A 33 -6.62 -12.22 -8.81
C PHE A 33 -5.49 -12.40 -7.79
N ILE A 34 -5.28 -11.43 -6.90
CA ILE A 34 -4.22 -11.49 -5.87
C ILE A 34 -4.85 -11.50 -4.49
N THR A 35 -4.58 -12.57 -3.73
CA THR A 35 -5.10 -12.72 -2.37
C THR A 35 -4.46 -11.74 -1.39
N LEU A 36 -5.17 -11.44 -0.31
CA LEU A 36 -4.64 -10.64 0.80
C LEU A 36 -3.32 -11.21 1.34
N GLU A 37 -3.20 -12.54 1.45
CA GLU A 37 -1.96 -13.20 1.91
C GLU A 37 -0.77 -12.86 0.99
N THR A 38 -0.97 -12.93 -0.33
CA THR A 38 0.06 -12.57 -1.30
C THR A 38 0.44 -11.08 -1.22
N TRP A 39 -0.51 -10.21 -0.87
CA TRP A 39 -0.21 -8.81 -0.61
C TRP A 39 0.60 -8.62 0.68
N GLN A 40 0.25 -9.32 1.75
CA GLN A 40 0.99 -9.26 3.02
C GLN A 40 2.44 -9.76 2.84
N ASP A 41 2.67 -10.81 2.05
CA ASP A 41 4.03 -11.29 1.71
C ASP A 41 4.86 -10.23 0.98
N LYS A 42 4.21 -9.34 0.22
CA LYS A 42 4.87 -8.24 -0.50
C LYS A 42 5.13 -7.02 0.39
N LYS A 43 4.59 -6.97 1.61
CA LYS A 43 4.66 -5.79 2.50
C LYS A 43 6.09 -5.29 2.68
N GLU A 44 7.03 -6.18 3.01
CA GLU A 44 8.44 -5.80 3.22
C GLU A 44 9.08 -5.22 1.94
N LYS A 45 8.74 -5.79 0.78
CA LYS A 45 9.23 -5.29 -0.52
C LYS A 45 8.66 -3.91 -0.83
N ILE A 46 7.38 -3.68 -0.54
CA ILE A 46 6.70 -2.40 -0.72
C ILE A 46 7.35 -1.35 0.19
N THR A 47 7.58 -1.67 1.48
CA THR A 47 8.29 -0.78 2.42
C THR A 47 9.66 -0.38 1.87
N LYS A 48 10.48 -1.34 1.44
CA LYS A 48 11.81 -1.06 0.88
C LYS A 48 11.78 -0.24 -0.39
N PHE A 49 10.73 -0.38 -1.22
CA PHE A 49 10.58 0.36 -2.46
C PHE A 49 10.26 1.84 -2.22
N PHE A 50 9.35 2.13 -1.27
CA PHE A 50 8.92 3.50 -1.00
C PHE A 50 9.84 4.28 -0.05
N GLY A 51 10.60 3.59 0.80
CA GLY A 51 11.70 4.20 1.55
C GLY A 51 11.76 3.82 3.04
N PRO A 52 12.89 4.08 3.70
CA PRO A 52 13.14 3.68 5.09
C PRO A 52 12.20 4.35 6.10
N ASP A 53 11.70 5.54 5.79
CA ASP A 53 10.83 6.32 6.68
C ASP A 53 9.34 6.12 6.38
N ILE A 54 8.97 5.12 5.57
CA ILE A 54 7.58 4.80 5.25
C ILE A 54 7.12 3.57 6.00
N THR A 55 6.09 3.73 6.82
CA THR A 55 5.35 2.59 7.38
C THR A 55 4.28 2.16 6.38
N VAL A 56 4.30 0.89 5.99
CA VAL A 56 3.30 0.31 5.08
C VAL A 56 2.27 -0.47 5.87
N ARG A 57 0.99 -0.25 5.57
CA ARG A 57 -0.13 -1.07 6.07
C ARG A 57 -0.99 -1.50 4.90
N ILE A 58 -1.48 -2.73 4.94
CA ILE A 58 -2.25 -3.35 3.87
C ILE A 58 -3.55 -3.83 4.50
N ASP A 59 -4.68 -3.29 4.04
CA ASP A 59 -6.01 -3.66 4.49
C ASP A 59 -6.86 -4.15 3.32
N PRO A 60 -7.66 -5.22 3.50
CA PRO A 60 -8.68 -5.59 2.54
C PRO A 60 -9.87 -4.63 2.58
N LYS A 61 -10.49 -4.45 1.41
CA LYS A 61 -11.80 -3.82 1.22
C LYS A 61 -12.81 -4.81 0.64
N GLU A 62 -14.03 -4.35 0.41
CA GLU A 62 -15.05 -5.11 -0.31
C GLU A 62 -14.62 -5.34 -1.78
N ASP A 63 -15.30 -6.25 -2.48
CA ASP A 63 -15.14 -6.47 -3.92
C ASP A 63 -13.71 -6.81 -4.44
N ASN A 64 -12.86 -7.40 -3.60
CA ASN A 64 -11.45 -7.73 -3.90
C ASN A 64 -10.52 -6.50 -4.04
N GLU A 65 -10.92 -5.38 -3.43
CA GLU A 65 -10.07 -4.21 -3.34
C GLU A 65 -9.08 -4.32 -2.17
N ILE A 66 -7.91 -3.69 -2.33
CA ILE A 66 -6.85 -3.62 -1.32
C ILE A 66 -6.41 -2.17 -1.18
N ASP A 67 -6.44 -1.68 0.06
CA ASP A 67 -5.85 -0.39 0.40
C ASP A 67 -4.41 -0.60 0.89
N ILE A 68 -3.46 0.12 0.29
CA ILE A 68 -2.08 0.24 0.78
C ILE A 68 -1.89 1.63 1.35
N PHE A 69 -1.69 1.71 2.66
CA PHE A 69 -1.38 2.94 3.36
C PHE A 69 0.14 3.10 3.42
N LEU A 70 0.64 4.19 2.86
CA LEU A 70 2.02 4.65 2.97
C LEU A 70 2.04 5.80 3.97
N ILE A 71 2.45 5.52 5.20
CA ILE A 71 2.44 6.46 6.31
C ILE A 71 3.86 7.00 6.48
N SER A 72 4.05 8.30 6.26
CA SER A 72 5.35 8.92 6.45
C SER A 72 5.66 9.03 7.93
N SER A 73 6.79 8.47 8.34
CA SER A 73 7.33 8.65 9.68
C SER A 73 8.06 9.98 9.67
N SER A 74 7.32 11.09 9.70
CA SER A 74 7.94 12.39 9.91
C SER A 74 8.47 12.42 11.34
N GLN A 75 9.72 11.97 11.56
CA GLN A 75 10.49 12.65 12.58
C GLN A 75 10.65 14.08 12.06
N THR A 76 9.70 14.95 12.39
CA THR A 76 10.00 16.37 12.51
C THR A 76 11.04 16.41 13.62
N GLN A 77 12.31 16.28 13.24
CA GLN A 77 13.42 16.61 14.10
C GLN A 77 13.32 18.13 14.24
N GLU A 78 12.56 18.57 15.24
CA GLU A 78 12.67 19.91 15.77
C GLU A 78 14.13 20.05 16.21
N GLY A 79 14.92 20.72 15.38
CA GLY A 79 16.30 21.11 15.68
C GLY A 79 16.35 22.24 16.69
#